data_AF-A0A512MFH9-F1
#
_entry.id   AF-A0A512MFH9-F1
#
_cell.length_a   1.000
_cell.length_b   1.000
_cell.length_c   1.000
_cell.angle_alpha   90.00
_cell.angle_beta   90.00
_cell.angle_gamma   90.00
#
_symmetry.space_group_name_H-M   'P 1'
#
loop_
_entity.id
_entity.type
_entity.pdbx_description
1 polymer ?
#
loop_
_entity_poly.entity_id
_entity_poly.type
_entity_poly.pdbx_seq_one_letter_code
_entity_poly.pdbx_strand_id
1 'polypeptide(L)'
;MNTLMPDELFSSSPGNPDSTYMVEDLASDDSAPRTEAGDEGTPTMPMDDDTLSQGSETRAAGTPSTALAAKDLGESGLEQFFETSFTTPEATKAAVNSLIESFDDKGLWLSSLVQPAQLTSELRQGFADLTTLVLTQWVRQGETHKLKQLGDALLAEEPRQQTHESARIMAVVAGLLGILRPVLAQRLLVAAAPKMINAADTALMRDARQWVDAGGLLEGCVPEERVFWNRRLREPAGDWHWDTTEARMALGHLARKRPAEEVDLSLFQNTVPGCWWDLWRDPEAAAASVKAAPQPVKKSRGGFGLGLVLGVAATAALAWLGYTNLPEAKVKEVPVYVTQMVEKKVEVERPVTAAVSTAAVLVEEAEPAPPIRESLRKLQALLKRAPSPLSKARSVAVAEKPALLAVAAASPAARVAPAESGGLTKLEARKKAALEFASQHQDVARLVRLVKDGTFRENERLIQGGSSVAAMGSPAYKEMIQWLILDPPERADSRLVVTKMALRAIPAAEAIPLFDLCYYEGSPNQIEIKECSQLLLELPIQDMQADHKALLQAIVAQ
;
A
#
# COMPACT_ATOMS: atom_id res chain seq x y z
N MET A 1 67.63 -34.16 10.14
CA MET A 1 67.24 -34.88 11.38
C MET A 1 65.84 -34.40 11.73
N ASN A 2 64.83 -34.94 11.05
CA ASN A 2 64.00 -36.11 11.42
C ASN A 2 62.64 -35.59 11.93
N THR A 3 61.68 -35.44 11.02
CA THR A 3 60.58 -36.41 10.71
C THR A 3 59.51 -36.44 11.79
N LEU A 4 58.31 -35.94 11.46
CA LEU A 4 57.10 -36.76 11.25
C LEU A 4 55.88 -35.88 10.86
N MET A 5 55.42 -36.10 9.63
CA MET A 5 54.04 -35.97 9.13
C MET A 5 53.16 -37.09 9.79
N PRO A 6 51.81 -37.06 9.77
CA PRO A 6 51.00 -37.31 8.54
C PRO A 6 49.70 -36.48 8.34
N ASP A 7 49.34 -36.40 7.05
CA ASP A 7 48.03 -36.57 6.37
C ASP A 7 46.82 -35.70 6.74
N GLU A 8 45.87 -35.35 5.87
CA GLU A 8 45.68 -35.10 4.42
C GLU A 8 44.14 -34.86 4.26
N LEU A 9 43.67 -34.44 3.07
CA LEU A 9 42.27 -34.39 2.57
C LEU A 9 41.48 -33.10 2.92
N PHE A 10 41.00 -32.24 2.02
CA PHE A 10 40.80 -32.27 0.56
C PHE A 10 41.03 -30.87 -0.02
N SER A 11 41.71 -30.81 -1.17
CA SER A 11 41.84 -29.66 -2.04
C SER A 11 41.09 -29.96 -3.34
N SER A 12 40.28 -29.01 -3.81
CA SER A 12 39.71 -29.04 -5.16
C SER A 12 39.96 -27.69 -5.84
N SER A 13 40.76 -27.74 -6.90
CA SER A 13 41.08 -26.66 -7.83
C SER A 13 39.96 -26.40 -8.86
N PRO A 14 40.01 -25.27 -9.60
CA PRO A 14 38.93 -24.77 -10.44
C PRO A 14 38.96 -25.35 -11.87
N GLY A 15 37.77 -25.62 -12.43
CA GLY A 15 37.59 -26.10 -13.81
C GLY A 15 37.32 -24.95 -14.79
N ASN A 16 38.10 -24.95 -15.88
CA ASN A 16 38.05 -24.05 -17.03
C ASN A 16 36.89 -24.42 -17.99
N PRO A 17 36.41 -23.50 -18.87
CA PRO A 17 35.30 -23.73 -19.79
C PRO A 17 35.79 -24.14 -21.19
N ASP A 18 35.25 -25.24 -21.73
CA ASP A 18 35.23 -25.51 -23.18
C ASP A 18 34.33 -26.73 -23.45
N SER A 19 33.19 -26.51 -24.13
CA SER A 19 32.54 -27.58 -24.90
C SER A 19 31.65 -26.98 -25.99
N THR A 20 32.27 -26.83 -27.16
CA THR A 20 31.67 -26.87 -28.49
C THR A 20 30.66 -28.01 -28.59
N TYR A 21 29.43 -27.73 -29.01
CA TYR A 21 28.53 -28.76 -29.52
C TYR A 21 28.27 -28.54 -31.00
N MET A 22 28.57 -29.63 -31.73
CA MET A 22 28.51 -29.81 -33.15
C MET A 22 27.07 -29.89 -33.66
N VAL A 23 26.92 -29.42 -34.89
CA VAL A 23 25.83 -29.67 -35.83
C VAL A 23 25.93 -31.12 -36.29
N GLU A 24 24.83 -31.88 -36.23
CA GLU A 24 24.67 -33.11 -37.01
C GLU A 24 23.37 -33.08 -37.81
N ASP A 25 23.57 -33.07 -39.12
CA ASP A 25 22.60 -33.40 -40.17
C ASP A 25 22.23 -34.88 -40.10
N LEU A 26 20.94 -35.21 -40.23
CA LEU A 26 20.51 -36.47 -40.82
C LEU A 26 19.28 -36.24 -41.71
N ALA A 27 19.50 -36.46 -43.00
CA ALA A 27 18.50 -36.60 -44.05
C ALA A 27 18.12 -38.08 -44.26
N SER A 28 17.04 -38.27 -45.03
CA SER A 28 16.64 -39.49 -45.76
C SER A 28 15.98 -40.59 -44.92
N ASP A 29 14.96 -41.32 -45.38
CA ASP A 29 14.04 -41.28 -46.53
C ASP A 29 12.97 -42.36 -46.24
N ASP A 30 11.91 -42.36 -47.05
CA ASP A 30 11.22 -43.55 -47.53
C ASP A 30 9.82 -43.96 -46.97
N SER A 31 8.89 -44.04 -47.95
CA SER A 31 7.81 -45.01 -48.13
C SER A 31 6.47 -44.92 -47.32
N ALA A 32 5.49 -44.24 -47.95
CA ALA A 32 4.18 -44.74 -48.47
C ALA A 32 3.29 -45.74 -47.63
N PRO A 33 1.94 -45.82 -47.83
CA PRO A 33 1.23 -45.50 -49.07
C PRO A 33 -0.12 -44.76 -48.97
N ARG A 34 -0.46 -44.32 -50.19
CA ARG A 34 -1.67 -43.72 -50.74
C ARG A 34 -2.78 -44.78 -50.89
N THR A 35 -4.03 -44.42 -50.65
CA THR A 35 -5.22 -45.19 -51.06
C THR A 35 -6.12 -44.27 -51.87
N GLU A 36 -6.29 -44.60 -53.15
CA GLU A 36 -7.28 -44.02 -54.06
C GLU A 36 -8.24 -45.14 -54.54
N ALA A 37 -9.49 -44.72 -54.77
CA ALA A 37 -10.42 -45.15 -55.82
C ALA A 37 -11.46 -46.27 -55.58
N GLY A 38 -12.69 -45.93 -56.03
CA GLY A 38 -13.82 -46.79 -56.38
C GLY A 38 -15.07 -46.47 -55.55
N ASP A 39 -16.28 -46.24 -56.06
CA ASP A 39 -16.80 -46.30 -57.44
C ASP A 39 -18.26 -45.74 -57.45
N GLU A 40 -18.76 -45.54 -58.65
CA GLU A 40 -20.00 -44.93 -59.17
C GLU A 40 -21.36 -45.25 -58.52
N GLY A 41 -22.34 -44.34 -58.74
CA GLY A 41 -23.76 -44.68 -58.66
C GLY A 41 -24.75 -43.50 -58.63
N THR A 42 -25.02 -42.87 -59.78
CA THR A 42 -26.25 -42.07 -60.01
C THR A 42 -27.33 -43.00 -60.59
N PRO A 43 -28.62 -42.87 -60.23
CA PRO A 43 -29.55 -42.18 -61.16
C PRO A 43 -30.72 -41.40 -60.51
N THR A 44 -31.01 -40.23 -61.09
CA THR A 44 -32.32 -39.72 -61.57
C THR A 44 -33.60 -39.80 -60.68
N MET A 45 -34.01 -38.63 -60.14
CA MET A 45 -35.33 -37.90 -60.17
C MET A 45 -36.68 -38.65 -60.39
N PRO A 46 -37.87 -38.06 -60.13
CA PRO A 46 -38.27 -36.84 -59.38
C PRO A 46 -39.52 -37.04 -58.47
N MET A 47 -39.95 -35.98 -57.76
CA MET A 47 -41.35 -35.49 -57.59
C MET A 47 -41.56 -34.91 -56.18
N ASP A 48 -41.88 -33.61 -56.17
CA ASP A 48 -42.90 -32.91 -55.40
C ASP A 48 -43.17 -33.35 -53.95
N ASP A 49 -42.92 -32.44 -53.00
CA ASP A 49 -44.04 -31.94 -52.20
C ASP A 49 -43.76 -30.55 -51.65
N ASP A 50 -44.70 -29.65 -51.95
CA ASP A 50 -44.91 -28.38 -51.26
C ASP A 50 -45.17 -28.66 -49.79
N THR A 51 -44.49 -27.97 -48.87
CA THR A 51 -45.18 -27.35 -47.71
C THR A 51 -44.25 -26.51 -46.84
N LEU A 52 -44.72 -25.29 -46.58
CA LEU A 52 -44.48 -24.48 -45.38
C LEU A 52 -43.11 -23.81 -45.25
N SER A 53 -43.03 -22.69 -45.94
CA SER A 53 -42.55 -21.41 -45.42
C SER A 53 -42.74 -21.27 -43.89
N GLN A 54 -41.68 -21.56 -43.13
CA GLN A 54 -41.44 -20.93 -41.85
C GLN A 54 -40.33 -19.91 -42.06
N GLY A 55 -40.70 -18.64 -41.98
CA GLY A 55 -39.73 -17.55 -41.96
C GLY A 55 -38.76 -17.78 -40.80
N SER A 56 -37.53 -18.12 -41.14
CA SER A 56 -36.41 -17.97 -40.23
C SER A 56 -36.23 -16.46 -40.02
N GLU A 57 -36.94 -15.93 -39.03
CA GLU A 57 -36.54 -14.71 -38.37
C GLU A 57 -35.07 -14.88 -37.98
N THR A 58 -34.19 -14.21 -38.71
CA THR A 58 -32.89 -13.80 -38.23
C THR A 58 -33.14 -12.99 -36.97
N ARG A 59 -33.27 -13.71 -35.85
CA ARG A 59 -33.27 -13.18 -34.51
C ARG A 59 -31.91 -12.49 -34.37
N ALA A 60 -31.89 -11.19 -34.67
CA ALA A 60 -30.78 -10.33 -34.35
C ALA A 60 -30.43 -10.67 -32.89
N ALA A 61 -29.23 -11.21 -32.69
CA ALA A 61 -28.71 -11.49 -31.37
C ALA A 61 -28.88 -10.21 -30.58
N GLY A 62 -29.90 -10.17 -29.72
CA GLY A 62 -30.17 -9.03 -28.89
C GLY A 62 -28.89 -8.84 -28.11
N THR A 63 -28.21 -7.71 -28.36
CA THR A 63 -27.14 -7.23 -27.49
C THR A 63 -27.67 -7.41 -26.08
N PRO A 64 -27.15 -8.36 -25.29
CA PRO A 64 -27.64 -8.58 -23.95
C PRO A 64 -27.55 -7.22 -23.28
N SER A 65 -28.66 -6.79 -22.69
CA SER A 65 -28.74 -5.53 -21.95
C SER A 65 -27.83 -5.67 -20.73
N THR A 66 -26.53 -5.51 -20.95
CA THR A 66 -25.43 -5.58 -19.97
C THR A 66 -25.43 -4.37 -19.06
N ALA A 67 -26.37 -3.43 -19.26
CA ALA A 67 -26.70 -2.34 -18.34
C ALA A 67 -27.54 -2.82 -17.14
N LEU A 68 -27.39 -4.07 -16.70
CA LEU A 68 -27.74 -4.44 -15.33
C LEU A 68 -26.82 -3.59 -14.44
N ALA A 69 -27.42 -2.73 -13.62
CA ALA A 69 -26.69 -1.74 -12.83
C ALA A 69 -25.59 -2.44 -12.02
N ALA A 70 -24.34 -2.34 -12.47
CA ALA A 70 -23.18 -2.99 -11.84
C ALA A 70 -23.05 -2.61 -10.35
N LYS A 71 -23.70 -1.52 -9.94
CA LYS A 71 -23.85 -1.05 -8.56
C LYS A 71 -24.56 -2.02 -7.62
N ASP A 72 -25.45 -2.87 -8.14
CA ASP A 72 -26.28 -3.77 -7.33
C ASP A 72 -25.74 -5.21 -7.28
N LEU A 73 -24.67 -5.49 -8.03
CA LEU A 73 -24.03 -6.80 -8.02
C LEU A 73 -23.24 -6.96 -6.71
N GLY A 74 -23.59 -7.98 -5.92
CA GLY A 74 -22.74 -8.48 -4.85
C GLY A 74 -21.45 -9.09 -5.42
N GLU A 75 -20.53 -9.52 -4.53
CA GLU A 75 -19.22 -10.06 -4.93
C GLU A 75 -19.32 -11.20 -5.96
N SER A 76 -20.20 -12.18 -5.72
CA SER A 76 -20.42 -13.30 -6.65
C SER A 76 -21.03 -12.86 -8.00
N GLY A 77 -21.84 -11.80 -7.99
CA GLY A 77 -22.41 -11.25 -9.23
C GLY A 77 -21.35 -10.53 -10.07
N LEU A 78 -20.39 -9.87 -9.40
CA LEU A 78 -19.27 -9.22 -10.05
C LEU A 78 -18.31 -10.25 -10.70
N GLU A 79 -18.03 -11.36 -10.01
CA GLU A 79 -17.23 -12.46 -10.56
C GLU A 79 -17.87 -13.05 -11.82
N GLN A 80 -19.17 -13.38 -11.77
CA GLN A 80 -19.90 -13.88 -12.92
C GLN A 80 -19.94 -12.85 -14.07
N PHE A 81 -20.03 -11.57 -13.75
CA PHE A 81 -19.98 -10.49 -14.75
C PHE A 81 -18.63 -10.46 -15.48
N PHE A 82 -17.51 -10.62 -14.77
CA PHE A 82 -16.20 -10.69 -15.40
C PHE A 82 -16.02 -11.94 -16.26
N GLU A 83 -16.43 -13.11 -15.75
CA GLU A 83 -16.33 -14.37 -16.51
C GLU A 83 -17.11 -14.31 -17.83
N THR A 84 -18.28 -13.68 -17.83
CA THR A 84 -19.11 -13.56 -19.02
C THR A 84 -18.62 -12.46 -19.97
N SER A 85 -18.19 -11.33 -19.43
CA SER A 85 -17.87 -10.14 -20.22
C SER A 85 -16.43 -10.14 -20.76
N PHE A 86 -15.48 -10.79 -20.09
CA PHE A 86 -14.05 -10.75 -20.46
C PHE A 86 -13.65 -11.87 -21.43
N THR A 87 -14.59 -12.28 -22.28
CA THR A 87 -14.43 -13.35 -23.25
C THR A 87 -13.94 -12.84 -24.61
N THR A 88 -14.40 -11.66 -25.02
CA THR A 88 -14.02 -11.03 -26.30
C THR A 88 -13.54 -9.60 -26.08
N PRO A 89 -12.70 -9.05 -26.98
CA PRO A 89 -12.20 -7.69 -26.84
C PRO A 89 -13.32 -6.63 -26.80
N GLU A 90 -14.32 -6.76 -27.66
CA GLU A 90 -15.43 -5.78 -27.74
C GLU A 90 -16.31 -5.82 -26.48
N ALA A 91 -16.64 -7.01 -25.98
CA ALA A 91 -17.40 -7.18 -24.75
C ALA A 91 -16.62 -6.67 -23.53
N THR A 92 -15.32 -6.95 -23.46
CA THR A 92 -14.44 -6.48 -22.39
C THR A 92 -14.43 -4.95 -22.34
N LYS A 93 -14.24 -4.29 -23.48
CA LYS A 93 -14.24 -2.83 -23.56
C LYS A 93 -15.56 -2.22 -23.11
N ALA A 94 -16.69 -2.75 -23.58
CA ALA A 94 -18.01 -2.27 -23.18
C ALA A 94 -18.25 -2.45 -21.68
N ALA A 95 -17.88 -3.60 -21.14
CA ALA A 95 -18.00 -3.92 -19.72
C ALA A 95 -17.12 -3.04 -18.83
N VAL A 96 -15.86 -2.83 -19.21
CA VAL A 96 -14.93 -1.95 -18.50
C VAL A 96 -15.44 -0.51 -18.48
N ASN A 97 -15.90 0.02 -19.62
CA ASN A 97 -16.47 1.36 -19.67
C ASN A 97 -17.71 1.47 -18.78
N SER A 98 -18.62 0.49 -18.84
CA SER A 98 -19.82 0.47 -18.01
C SER A 98 -19.49 0.40 -16.51
N LEU A 99 -18.47 -0.39 -16.12
CA LEU A 99 -17.96 -0.44 -14.76
C LEU A 99 -17.40 0.92 -14.33
N ILE A 100 -16.51 1.52 -15.13
CA ILE A 100 -15.88 2.79 -14.79
C ILE A 100 -16.95 3.89 -14.63
N GLU A 101 -17.86 4.04 -15.59
CA GLU A 101 -18.97 5.02 -15.55
C GLU A 101 -19.91 4.77 -14.36
N SER A 102 -20.17 3.50 -14.02
CA SER A 102 -20.98 3.16 -12.85
C SER A 102 -20.28 3.52 -11.54
N PHE A 103 -18.96 3.62 -11.51
CA PHE A 103 -18.17 3.80 -10.30
C PHE A 103 -17.26 5.04 -10.35
N ASP A 104 -17.63 6.08 -11.10
CA ASP A 104 -16.80 7.27 -11.36
C ASP A 104 -16.20 7.92 -10.09
N ASP A 105 -16.91 7.88 -8.95
CA ASP A 105 -16.40 8.38 -7.65
C ASP A 105 -15.89 7.29 -6.68
N LYS A 106 -16.01 6.01 -7.08
CA LYS A 106 -15.84 4.82 -6.24
C LYS A 106 -14.69 3.94 -6.68
N GLY A 107 -13.65 4.49 -7.33
CA GLY A 107 -12.46 3.71 -7.70
C GLY A 107 -11.86 2.91 -6.53
N LEU A 108 -11.97 3.43 -5.30
CA LEU A 108 -11.52 2.74 -4.08
C LEU A 108 -12.34 1.48 -3.77
N TRP A 109 -13.67 1.53 -3.96
CA TRP A 109 -14.52 0.36 -3.82
C TRP A 109 -14.22 -0.68 -4.90
N LEU A 110 -14.12 -0.25 -6.16
CA LEU A 110 -13.80 -1.16 -7.27
C LEU A 110 -12.45 -1.85 -7.03
N SER A 111 -11.43 -1.12 -6.57
CA SER A 111 -10.13 -1.69 -6.23
C SER A 111 -10.16 -2.68 -5.05
N SER A 112 -11.17 -2.62 -4.19
CA SER A 112 -11.33 -3.58 -3.10
C SER A 112 -11.87 -4.92 -3.58
N LEU A 113 -12.74 -4.92 -4.59
CA LEU A 113 -13.42 -6.10 -5.11
C LEU A 113 -12.68 -6.80 -6.25
N VAL A 114 -12.03 -6.02 -7.11
CA VAL A 114 -11.39 -6.57 -8.30
C VAL A 114 -10.17 -7.41 -7.89
N GLN A 115 -10.14 -8.65 -8.36
CA GLN A 115 -9.06 -9.60 -8.09
C GLN A 115 -7.99 -9.54 -9.20
N PRO A 116 -6.71 -9.87 -8.89
CA PRO A 116 -5.65 -9.92 -9.90
C PRO A 116 -5.98 -10.76 -11.13
N ALA A 117 -6.69 -11.89 -10.96
CA ALA A 117 -7.10 -12.77 -12.05
C ALA A 117 -8.02 -12.08 -13.08
N GLN A 118 -8.89 -11.18 -12.61
CA GLN A 118 -9.80 -10.42 -13.47
C GLN A 118 -9.04 -9.36 -14.28
N LEU A 119 -8.05 -8.71 -13.66
CA LEU A 119 -7.16 -7.76 -14.34
C LEU A 119 -6.32 -8.46 -15.42
N THR A 120 -5.79 -9.65 -15.14
CA THR A 120 -5.09 -10.44 -16.16
C THR A 120 -6.00 -10.79 -17.34
N SER A 121 -7.27 -11.13 -17.08
CA SER A 121 -8.25 -11.37 -18.15
C SER A 121 -8.51 -10.13 -19.00
N GLU A 122 -8.59 -8.93 -18.42
CA GLU A 122 -8.68 -7.67 -19.17
C GLU A 122 -7.45 -7.49 -20.08
N LEU A 123 -6.25 -7.69 -19.53
CA LEU A 123 -4.98 -7.48 -20.23
C LEU A 123 -4.79 -8.47 -21.39
N ARG A 124 -5.25 -9.72 -21.26
CA ARG A 124 -5.26 -10.71 -22.36
C ARG A 124 -6.09 -10.25 -23.55
N GLN A 125 -7.14 -9.47 -23.29
CA GLN A 125 -8.01 -8.93 -24.33
C GLN A 125 -7.45 -7.64 -24.97
N GLY A 126 -6.29 -7.17 -24.49
CA GLY A 126 -5.59 -5.99 -25.03
C GLY A 126 -6.07 -4.66 -24.47
N PHE A 127 -6.75 -4.65 -23.32
CA PHE A 127 -7.18 -3.44 -22.62
C PHE A 127 -6.47 -3.30 -21.27
N ALA A 128 -6.37 -2.08 -20.75
CA ALA A 128 -5.72 -1.80 -19.46
C ALA A 128 -6.39 -0.68 -18.67
N ASP A 129 -7.61 -0.27 -19.03
CA ASP A 129 -8.27 0.89 -18.42
C ASP A 129 -8.69 0.59 -16.97
N LEU A 130 -9.32 -0.56 -16.73
CA LEU A 130 -9.70 -1.01 -15.39
C LEU A 130 -8.44 -1.32 -14.56
N THR A 131 -7.48 -2.04 -15.14
CA THR A 131 -6.20 -2.35 -14.49
C THR A 131 -5.48 -1.08 -14.05
N THR A 132 -5.38 -0.07 -14.91
CA THR A 132 -4.72 1.21 -14.58
C THR A 132 -5.43 1.93 -13.44
N LEU A 133 -6.77 1.94 -13.45
CA LEU A 133 -7.57 2.54 -12.39
C LEU A 133 -7.35 1.81 -11.06
N VAL A 134 -7.48 0.49 -11.04
CA VAL A 134 -7.31 -0.34 -9.83
C VAL A 134 -5.89 -0.24 -9.29
N LEU A 135 -4.88 -0.33 -10.16
CA LEU A 135 -3.47 -0.20 -9.81
C LEU A 135 -3.18 1.15 -9.16
N THR A 136 -3.75 2.23 -9.68
CA THR A 136 -3.62 3.57 -9.08
C THR A 136 -4.13 3.58 -7.64
N GLN A 137 -5.25 2.91 -7.37
CA GLN A 137 -5.85 2.89 -6.03
C GLN A 137 -5.08 1.98 -5.06
N TRP A 138 -4.63 0.81 -5.50
CA TRP A 138 -3.79 -0.07 -4.68
C TRP A 138 -2.48 0.61 -4.27
N VAL A 139 -1.86 1.33 -5.20
CA VAL A 139 -0.65 2.11 -4.91
C VAL A 139 -0.96 3.23 -3.90
N ARG A 140 -2.08 3.94 -4.04
CA ARG A 140 -2.50 4.98 -3.06
C ARG A 140 -2.78 4.41 -1.68
N GLN A 141 -3.32 3.19 -1.61
CA GLN A 141 -3.63 2.50 -0.36
C GLN A 141 -2.42 1.77 0.25
N GLY A 142 -1.29 1.70 -0.47
CA GLY A 142 -0.13 0.93 -0.04
C GLY A 142 -0.32 -0.59 -0.10
N GLU A 143 -1.26 -1.09 -0.91
CA GLU A 143 -1.63 -2.51 -1.05
C GLU A 143 -0.58 -3.31 -1.85
N THR A 144 0.66 -3.33 -1.35
CA THR A 144 1.81 -3.96 -2.02
C THR A 144 1.65 -5.46 -2.21
N HIS A 145 0.85 -6.12 -1.35
CA HIS A 145 0.54 -7.54 -1.47
C HIS A 145 -0.30 -7.83 -2.73
N LYS A 146 -1.27 -6.97 -3.08
CA LYS A 146 -2.07 -7.10 -4.30
C LYS A 146 -1.23 -6.85 -5.54
N LEU A 147 -0.32 -5.87 -5.49
CA LEU A 147 0.66 -5.62 -6.56
C LEU A 147 1.54 -6.84 -6.81
N LYS A 148 2.02 -7.50 -5.74
CA LYS A 148 2.76 -8.76 -5.84
C LYS A 148 1.92 -9.86 -6.48
N GLN A 149 0.68 -10.07 -6.02
CA GLN A 149 -0.21 -11.10 -6.57
C GLN A 149 -0.49 -10.86 -8.06
N LEU A 150 -0.69 -9.60 -8.48
CA LEU A 150 -0.82 -9.24 -9.89
C LEU A 150 0.45 -9.54 -10.68
N GLY A 151 1.63 -9.21 -10.15
CA GLY A 151 2.91 -9.56 -10.76
C GLY A 151 3.09 -11.07 -10.94
N ASP A 152 2.76 -11.86 -9.91
CA ASP A 152 2.82 -13.32 -9.96
C ASP A 152 1.82 -13.88 -10.99
N ALA A 153 0.59 -13.35 -11.04
CA ALA A 153 -0.44 -13.75 -11.99
C ALA A 153 -0.03 -13.43 -13.44
N LEU A 154 0.56 -12.27 -13.69
CA LEU A 154 1.09 -11.86 -15.00
C LEU A 154 2.24 -12.78 -15.46
N LEU A 155 3.13 -13.18 -14.56
CA LEU A 155 4.22 -14.11 -14.88
C LEU A 155 3.73 -15.55 -15.12
N ALA A 156 2.59 -15.93 -14.57
CA ALA A 156 1.97 -17.23 -14.80
C ALA A 156 1.30 -17.35 -16.18
N GLU A 157 1.08 -16.22 -16.88
CA GLU A 157 0.47 -16.24 -18.21
C GLU A 157 1.41 -16.82 -19.27
N GLU A 158 0.83 -17.57 -20.21
CA GLU A 158 1.57 -18.08 -21.35
C GLU A 158 2.14 -16.94 -22.20
N PRO A 159 3.43 -16.99 -22.62
CA PRO A 159 4.04 -15.91 -23.41
C PRO A 159 3.31 -15.57 -24.73
N ARG A 160 2.54 -16.52 -25.27
CA ARG A 160 1.71 -16.33 -26.47
C ARG A 160 0.49 -15.46 -26.22
N GLN A 161 -0.04 -15.48 -25.01
CA GLN A 161 -1.24 -14.73 -24.60
C GLN A 161 -0.90 -13.31 -24.11
N GLN A 162 0.39 -13.04 -23.86
CA GLN A 162 0.85 -11.71 -23.44
C GLN A 162 0.70 -10.69 -24.57
N THR A 163 -0.14 -9.69 -24.31
CA THR A 163 -0.39 -8.52 -25.17
C THR A 163 0.62 -7.40 -24.88
N HIS A 164 0.67 -6.40 -25.76
CA HIS A 164 1.49 -5.19 -25.53
C HIS A 164 1.10 -4.47 -24.24
N GLU A 165 -0.20 -4.35 -23.96
CA GLU A 165 -0.69 -3.71 -22.74
C GLU A 165 -0.32 -4.51 -21.48
N SER A 166 -0.36 -5.85 -21.54
CA SER A 166 0.12 -6.69 -20.43
C SER A 166 1.60 -6.43 -20.10
N ALA A 167 2.45 -6.31 -21.13
CA ALA A 167 3.87 -6.02 -20.96
C ALA A 167 4.13 -4.61 -20.40
N ARG A 168 3.33 -3.62 -20.81
CA ARG A 168 3.39 -2.28 -20.20
C ARG A 168 3.04 -2.34 -18.72
N ILE A 169 1.94 -3.00 -18.35
CA ILE A 169 1.57 -3.18 -16.93
C ILE A 169 2.65 -3.95 -16.16
N MET A 170 3.25 -5.00 -16.73
CA MET A 170 4.38 -5.70 -16.10
C MET A 170 5.54 -4.76 -15.79
N ALA A 171 5.93 -3.88 -16.73
CA ALA A 171 6.97 -2.88 -16.51
C ALA A 171 6.59 -1.86 -15.42
N VAL A 172 5.32 -1.41 -15.40
CA VAL A 172 4.81 -0.53 -14.34
C VAL A 172 4.88 -1.21 -12.97
N VAL A 173 4.35 -2.44 -12.85
CA VAL A 173 4.36 -3.22 -11.61
C VAL A 173 5.79 -3.49 -11.17
N ALA A 174 6.71 -3.76 -12.09
CA ALA A 174 8.14 -3.89 -11.80
C ALA A 174 8.71 -2.60 -11.21
N GLY A 175 8.42 -1.43 -11.79
CA GLY A 175 8.86 -0.15 -11.23
C GLY A 175 8.27 0.14 -9.84
N LEU A 176 7.02 -0.26 -9.59
CA LEU A 176 6.37 -0.12 -8.28
C LEU A 176 6.97 -1.06 -7.22
N LEU A 177 7.29 -2.30 -7.60
CA LEU A 177 7.85 -3.33 -6.73
C LEU A 177 9.38 -3.32 -6.66
N GLY A 178 10.07 -2.53 -7.49
CA GLY A 178 11.52 -2.62 -7.71
C GLY A 178 12.33 -2.64 -6.42
N ILE A 179 12.03 -1.74 -5.48
CA ILE A 179 12.72 -1.68 -4.18
C ILE A 179 12.25 -2.78 -3.22
N LEU A 180 10.95 -3.05 -3.17
CA LEU A 180 10.36 -3.95 -2.18
C LEU A 180 10.64 -5.43 -2.50
N ARG A 181 10.58 -5.79 -3.79
CA ARG A 181 10.67 -7.15 -4.33
C ARG A 181 11.50 -7.16 -5.64
N PRO A 182 12.81 -6.81 -5.59
CA PRO A 182 13.65 -6.64 -6.79
C PRO A 182 13.70 -7.89 -7.67
N VAL A 183 13.73 -9.09 -7.10
CA VAL A 183 13.78 -10.36 -7.86
C VAL A 183 12.51 -10.56 -8.71
N LEU A 184 11.33 -10.30 -8.13
CA LEU A 184 10.06 -10.40 -8.87
C LEU A 184 9.97 -9.33 -9.95
N ALA A 185 10.33 -8.09 -9.60
CA ALA A 185 10.34 -6.97 -10.52
C ALA A 185 11.29 -7.21 -11.72
N GLN A 186 12.46 -7.79 -11.48
CA GLN A 186 13.39 -8.18 -12.53
C GLN A 186 12.80 -9.23 -13.47
N ARG A 187 12.12 -10.25 -12.93
CA ARG A 187 11.42 -11.27 -13.75
C ARG A 187 10.33 -10.66 -14.62
N LEU A 188 9.57 -9.71 -14.08
CA LEU A 188 8.55 -8.96 -14.83
C LEU A 188 9.17 -8.17 -15.99
N LEU A 189 10.32 -7.50 -15.78
CA LEU A 189 11.00 -6.77 -16.86
C LEU A 189 11.50 -7.71 -17.96
N VAL A 190 12.07 -8.85 -17.60
CA VAL A 190 12.54 -9.85 -18.58
C VAL A 190 11.37 -10.40 -19.39
N ALA A 191 10.23 -10.68 -18.75
CA ALA A 191 9.02 -11.15 -19.42
C ALA A 191 8.39 -10.07 -20.33
N ALA A 192 8.41 -8.80 -19.92
CA ALA A 192 7.86 -7.69 -20.69
C ALA A 192 8.69 -7.34 -21.93
N ALA A 193 10.01 -7.45 -21.86
CA ALA A 193 10.95 -6.94 -22.86
C ALA A 193 10.63 -7.34 -24.33
N PRO A 194 10.26 -8.61 -24.66
CA PRO A 194 10.00 -9.01 -26.05
C PRO A 194 8.81 -8.30 -26.70
N LYS A 195 7.90 -7.72 -25.92
CA LYS A 195 6.69 -7.05 -26.40
C LYS A 195 6.82 -5.52 -26.41
N MET A 196 7.87 -4.97 -25.82
CA MET A 196 8.10 -3.54 -25.63
C MET A 196 8.86 -2.95 -26.82
N ILE A 197 8.13 -2.64 -27.91
CA ILE A 197 8.72 -2.28 -29.21
C ILE A 197 8.85 -0.76 -29.38
N ASN A 198 7.99 0.04 -28.74
CA ASN A 198 7.90 1.47 -29.03
C ASN A 198 8.97 2.28 -28.27
N ALA A 199 9.33 3.45 -28.79
CA ALA A 199 10.24 4.36 -28.09
C ALA A 199 9.73 4.76 -26.69
N ALA A 200 8.42 4.94 -26.52
CA ALA A 200 7.81 5.18 -25.21
C ALA A 200 8.01 4.01 -24.24
N ASP A 201 7.99 2.78 -24.77
CA ASP A 201 8.21 1.56 -24.00
C ASP A 201 9.66 1.50 -23.49
N THR A 202 10.64 1.95 -24.28
CA THR A 202 12.04 2.02 -23.83
C THR A 202 12.25 2.96 -22.65
N ALA A 203 11.51 4.08 -22.59
CA ALA A 203 11.59 5.02 -21.48
C ALA A 203 10.97 4.42 -20.21
N LEU A 204 9.83 3.73 -20.34
CA LEU A 204 9.18 3.03 -19.23
C LEU A 204 10.05 1.88 -18.70
N MET A 205 10.64 1.07 -19.59
CA MET A 205 11.54 -0.02 -19.22
C MET A 205 12.78 0.49 -18.50
N ARG A 206 13.36 1.61 -18.95
CA ARG A 206 14.51 2.24 -18.31
C ARG A 206 14.19 2.74 -16.90
N ASP A 207 13.07 3.45 -16.74
CA ASP A 207 12.60 3.91 -15.43
C ASP A 207 12.38 2.73 -14.49
N ALA A 208 11.63 1.71 -14.92
CA ALA A 208 11.39 0.52 -14.11
C ALA A 208 12.70 -0.21 -13.76
N ARG A 209 13.65 -0.30 -14.70
CA ARG A 209 14.97 -0.91 -14.47
C ARG A 209 15.75 -0.15 -13.41
N GLN A 210 15.74 1.19 -13.42
CA GLN A 210 16.38 2.02 -12.41
C GLN A 210 15.87 1.69 -11.00
N TRP A 211 14.56 1.49 -10.83
CA TRP A 211 13.96 1.08 -9.55
C TRP A 211 14.36 -0.34 -9.13
N VAL A 212 14.48 -1.27 -10.08
CA VAL A 212 14.92 -2.64 -9.81
C VAL A 212 16.38 -2.68 -9.40
N ASP A 213 17.25 -1.95 -10.09
CA ASP A 213 18.67 -1.87 -9.76
C ASP A 213 18.88 -1.23 -8.38
N ALA A 214 18.12 -0.18 -8.06
CA ALA A 214 18.09 0.40 -6.71
C ALA A 214 17.65 -0.61 -5.65
N GLY A 215 16.64 -1.44 -5.93
CA GLY A 215 16.23 -2.53 -5.06
C GLY A 215 17.30 -3.64 -4.92
N GLY A 216 18.04 -3.92 -5.99
CA GLY A 216 19.16 -4.86 -5.97
C GLY A 216 20.30 -4.40 -5.03
N LEU A 217 20.60 -3.10 -4.99
CA LEU A 217 21.56 -2.55 -4.02
C LEU A 217 21.12 -2.76 -2.56
N LEU A 218 19.81 -2.76 -2.32
CA LEU A 218 19.17 -2.97 -1.02
C LEU A 218 18.88 -4.46 -0.74
N GLU A 219 19.44 -5.37 -1.54
CA GLU A 219 19.33 -6.79 -1.29
C GLU A 219 20.01 -7.17 0.04
N GLY A 220 19.36 -8.00 0.85
CA GLY A 220 19.80 -8.34 2.21
C GLY A 220 19.42 -7.33 3.30
N CYS A 221 18.90 -6.14 2.97
CA CYS A 221 18.24 -5.28 3.96
C CYS A 221 16.93 -5.94 4.44
N VAL A 222 16.56 -5.65 5.69
CA VAL A 222 15.30 -6.13 6.28
C VAL A 222 14.09 -5.47 5.59
N PRO A 223 12.90 -6.10 5.61
CA PRO A 223 11.72 -5.57 4.91
C PRO A 223 11.37 -4.12 5.28
N GLU A 224 11.49 -3.76 6.55
CA GLU A 224 11.16 -2.43 7.09
C GLU A 224 12.09 -1.37 6.49
N GLU A 225 13.39 -1.69 6.41
CA GLU A 225 14.39 -0.80 5.80
C GLU A 225 14.14 -0.61 4.29
N ARG A 226 13.63 -1.62 3.59
CA ARG A 226 13.22 -1.46 2.19
C ARG A 226 12.00 -0.58 2.04
N VAL A 227 11.03 -0.67 2.96
CA VAL A 227 9.88 0.25 2.99
C VAL A 227 10.36 1.69 3.24
N PHE A 228 11.28 1.86 4.19
CA PHE A 228 11.94 3.13 4.48
C PHE A 228 12.61 3.74 3.24
N TRP A 229 13.46 2.96 2.54
CA TRP A 229 14.12 3.43 1.31
C TRP A 229 13.12 3.68 0.18
N ASN A 230 12.13 2.80 -0.01
CA ASN A 230 11.10 2.96 -1.04
C ASN A 230 10.34 4.28 -0.88
N ARG A 231 10.03 4.69 0.35
CA ARG A 231 9.40 5.98 0.63
C ARG A 231 10.32 7.14 0.27
N ARG A 232 11.55 7.16 0.79
CA ARG A 232 12.46 8.31 0.61
C ARG A 232 12.97 8.47 -0.82
N LEU A 233 13.21 7.37 -1.54
CA LEU A 233 13.66 7.42 -2.94
C LEU A 233 12.55 7.90 -3.88
N ARG A 234 11.27 7.64 -3.55
CA ARG A 234 10.12 8.15 -4.32
C ARG A 234 9.80 9.61 -4.05
N GLU A 235 10.22 10.10 -2.89
CA GLU A 235 9.99 11.48 -2.41
C GLU A 235 11.33 12.12 -2.01
N PRO A 236 12.26 12.33 -2.96
CA PRO A 236 13.59 12.85 -2.66
C PRO A 236 13.55 14.25 -2.02
N ALA A 237 12.54 15.05 -2.35
CA ALA A 237 12.33 16.39 -1.80
C ALA A 237 11.55 16.40 -0.46
N GLY A 238 11.35 15.25 0.19
CA GLY A 238 10.74 15.19 1.51
C GLY A 238 11.67 15.74 2.60
N ASP A 239 11.09 16.35 3.63
CA ASP A 239 11.83 16.86 4.80
C ASP A 239 12.28 15.71 5.72
N TRP A 240 13.22 14.89 5.22
CA TRP A 240 13.68 13.70 5.93
C TRP A 240 14.69 14.02 7.02
N HIS A 241 14.38 13.61 8.25
CA HIS A 241 15.36 13.60 9.33
C HIS A 241 16.31 12.40 9.18
N TRP A 242 17.62 12.68 9.09
CA TRP A 242 18.68 11.67 8.96
C TRP A 242 19.36 11.32 10.29
N ASP A 243 18.99 12.01 11.38
CA ASP A 243 19.54 11.78 12.72
C ASP A 243 18.86 10.63 13.47
N THR A 244 17.71 10.16 12.97
CA THR A 244 16.98 9.05 13.58
C THR A 244 17.81 7.77 13.57
N THR A 245 17.59 6.91 14.56
CA THR A 245 18.31 5.63 14.67
C THR A 245 18.07 4.77 13.42
N GLU A 246 16.84 4.72 12.94
CA GLU A 246 16.47 4.01 11.70
C GLU A 246 17.25 4.53 10.48
N ALA A 247 17.29 5.85 10.28
CA ALA A 247 18.01 6.45 9.15
C ALA A 247 19.51 6.18 9.22
N ARG A 248 20.11 6.24 10.42
CA ARG A 248 21.52 5.91 10.62
C ARG A 248 21.82 4.44 10.36
N MET A 249 20.93 3.53 10.75
CA MET A 249 21.06 2.10 10.43
C MET A 249 20.95 1.86 8.92
N ALA A 250 19.96 2.45 8.26
CA ALA A 250 19.74 2.33 6.82
C ALA A 250 20.96 2.86 6.02
N LEU A 251 21.49 4.03 6.39
CA LEU A 251 22.72 4.55 5.82
C LEU A 251 23.93 3.64 6.12
N GLY A 252 24.01 3.10 7.33
CA GLY A 252 25.08 2.18 7.71
C GLY A 252 25.09 0.88 6.90
N HIS A 253 23.92 0.35 6.55
CA HIS A 253 23.79 -0.80 5.65
C HIS A 253 24.15 -0.44 4.22
N LEU A 254 23.64 0.70 3.70
CA LEU A 254 23.98 1.17 2.36
C LEU A 254 25.48 1.43 2.21
N ALA A 255 26.15 1.97 3.24
CA ALA A 255 27.59 2.20 3.26
C ALA A 255 28.43 0.92 3.07
N ARG A 256 27.90 -0.24 3.47
CA ARG A 256 28.58 -1.55 3.30
C ARG A 256 28.39 -2.12 1.90
N LYS A 257 27.47 -1.57 1.11
CA LYS A 257 27.21 -2.00 -0.25
C LYS A 257 28.09 -1.21 -1.20
N ARG A 258 28.88 -1.92 -2.00
CA ARG A 258 29.62 -1.32 -3.12
C ARG A 258 28.73 -1.41 -4.36
N PRO A 259 28.30 -0.29 -4.94
CA PRO A 259 27.52 -0.32 -6.17
C PRO A 259 28.37 -0.90 -7.29
N ALA A 260 27.75 -1.69 -8.17
CA ALA A 260 28.36 -2.06 -9.44
C ALA A 260 28.50 -0.80 -10.31
N GLU A 261 29.56 -0.72 -11.13
CA GLU A 261 29.85 0.47 -11.95
C GLU A 261 28.71 0.83 -12.92
N GLU A 262 27.89 -0.14 -13.30
CA GLU A 262 26.80 0.02 -14.26
C GLU A 262 25.50 0.58 -13.65
N VAL A 263 25.36 0.61 -12.32
CA VAL A 263 24.10 1.00 -11.69
C VAL A 263 24.01 2.52 -11.63
N ASP A 264 22.92 3.07 -12.18
CA ASP A 264 22.60 4.49 -12.03
C ASP A 264 22.20 4.79 -10.58
N LEU A 265 23.09 5.50 -9.87
CA LEU A 265 22.88 5.86 -8.47
C LEU A 265 22.19 7.22 -8.27
N SER A 266 21.68 7.84 -9.34
CA SER A 266 21.05 9.16 -9.27
C SER A 266 19.86 9.22 -8.30
N LEU A 267 19.10 8.12 -8.14
CA LEU A 267 18.03 8.04 -7.15
C LEU A 267 18.55 8.26 -5.72
N PHE A 268 19.63 7.59 -5.35
CA PHE A 268 20.22 7.74 -4.02
C PHE A 268 20.88 9.11 -3.85
N GLN A 269 21.59 9.60 -4.88
CA GLN A 269 22.25 10.90 -4.86
C GLN A 269 21.28 12.04 -4.54
N ASN A 270 20.06 11.97 -5.06
CA ASN A 270 19.04 12.99 -4.87
C ASN A 270 18.32 12.90 -3.52
N THR A 271 18.46 11.78 -2.80
CA THR A 271 17.73 11.52 -1.55
C THR A 271 18.63 11.64 -0.31
N VAL A 272 19.87 11.15 -0.36
CA VAL A 272 20.77 11.15 0.80
C VAL A 272 21.47 12.51 1.00
N PRO A 273 21.92 12.83 2.23
CA PRO A 273 22.68 14.04 2.48
C PRO A 273 23.94 14.09 1.61
N GLY A 274 24.23 15.23 0.97
CA GLY A 274 25.37 15.37 0.06
C GLY A 274 26.71 15.03 0.72
N CYS A 275 26.91 15.43 1.99
CA CYS A 275 28.12 15.07 2.73
C CYS A 275 28.28 13.56 2.92
N TRP A 276 27.18 12.82 3.07
CA TRP A 276 27.21 11.37 3.18
C TRP A 276 27.47 10.72 1.82
N TRP A 277 26.86 11.28 0.77
CA TRP A 277 27.05 10.83 -0.61
C TRP A 277 28.52 10.84 -1.03
N ASP A 278 29.22 11.94 -0.75
CA ASP A 278 30.62 12.10 -1.10
C ASP A 278 31.50 11.04 -0.39
N LEU A 279 31.20 10.75 0.88
CA LEU A 279 31.88 9.72 1.66
C LEU A 279 31.62 8.31 1.13
N TRP A 280 30.40 8.03 0.64
CA TRP A 280 30.04 6.72 0.13
C TRP A 280 30.65 6.45 -1.26
N ARG A 281 30.69 7.47 -2.13
CA ARG A 281 31.25 7.35 -3.48
C ARG A 281 32.78 7.21 -3.45
N ASP A 282 33.45 7.97 -2.59
CA ASP A 282 34.91 8.00 -2.51
C ASP A 282 35.40 7.78 -1.07
N PRO A 283 35.37 6.52 -0.59
CA PRO A 283 35.83 6.19 0.75
C PRO A 283 37.33 6.47 0.93
N GLU A 284 38.10 6.53 -0.16
CA GLU A 284 39.53 6.83 -0.12
C GLU A 284 39.77 8.33 0.03
N ALA A 285 39.07 9.19 -0.72
CA ALA A 285 39.11 10.64 -0.53
C ALA A 285 38.57 11.04 0.85
N ALA A 286 37.54 10.34 1.35
CA ALA A 286 37.06 10.49 2.72
C ALA A 286 38.16 10.20 3.74
N ALA A 287 38.82 9.06 3.62
CA ALA A 287 39.93 8.67 4.50
C ALA A 287 41.12 9.63 4.39
N ALA A 288 41.38 10.18 3.19
CA ALA A 288 42.41 11.18 2.96
C ALA A 288 42.04 12.54 3.58
N SER A 289 40.78 12.97 3.49
CA SER A 289 40.28 14.21 4.11
C SER A 289 40.39 14.18 5.64
N VAL A 290 40.06 13.04 6.26
CA VAL A 290 40.26 12.84 7.71
C VAL A 290 41.74 12.86 8.09
N LYS A 291 42.63 12.34 7.23
CA LYS A 291 44.10 12.41 7.44
C LYS A 291 44.67 13.81 7.19
N ALA A 292 44.08 14.58 6.28
CA ALA A 292 44.51 15.92 5.90
C ALA A 292 43.94 17.03 6.80
N ALA A 293 42.92 16.72 7.61
CA ALA A 293 42.44 17.63 8.64
C ALA A 293 43.64 18.06 9.50
N PRO A 294 43.94 19.37 9.57
CA PRO A 294 45.16 19.85 10.19
C PRO A 294 45.19 19.33 11.62
N GLN A 295 46.16 18.45 11.91
CA GLN A 295 46.40 18.02 13.27
C GLN A 295 46.44 19.28 14.13
N PRO A 296 45.66 19.34 15.23
CA PRO A 296 45.53 20.55 16.01
C PRO A 296 46.94 21.06 16.26
N VAL A 297 47.25 22.20 15.62
CA VAL A 297 48.59 22.78 15.68
C VAL A 297 48.93 22.76 17.15
N LYS A 298 49.99 22.02 17.51
CA LYS A 298 50.52 21.99 18.88
C LYS A 298 50.85 23.43 19.21
N LYS A 299 49.86 24.19 19.68
CA LYS A 299 50.04 25.54 20.19
C LYS A 299 50.98 25.33 21.35
N SER A 300 52.18 25.87 21.12
CA SER A 300 53.24 26.05 22.08
C SER A 300 52.68 26.07 23.49
N ARG A 301 53.19 25.12 24.26
CA ARG A 301 52.86 24.79 25.63
C ARG A 301 53.23 25.96 26.54
N GLY A 302 52.36 26.97 26.58
CA GLY A 302 52.40 28.07 27.51
C GLY A 302 51.05 28.24 28.19
N GLY A 303 50.78 27.47 29.25
CA GLY A 303 49.86 27.88 30.31
C GLY A 303 48.50 27.17 30.45
N PHE A 304 47.96 26.47 29.45
CA PHE A 304 46.58 25.92 29.53
C PHE A 304 46.45 24.39 29.58
N GLY A 305 47.55 23.67 29.81
CA GLY A 305 47.59 22.20 29.79
C GLY A 305 47.28 21.49 31.11
N LEU A 306 47.12 22.20 32.24
CA LEU A 306 46.95 21.55 33.54
C LEU A 306 45.48 21.32 33.95
N GLY A 307 44.52 22.05 33.38
CA GLY A 307 43.10 21.95 33.77
C GLY A 307 42.34 20.81 33.10
N LEU A 308 42.60 20.54 31.81
CA LEU A 308 41.75 19.62 31.03
C LEU A 308 42.14 18.15 31.17
N VAL A 309 43.43 17.86 31.41
CA VAL A 309 43.91 16.47 31.63
C VAL A 309 43.56 15.99 33.05
N LEU A 310 43.52 16.87 34.05
CA LEU A 310 42.98 16.53 35.38
C LEU A 310 41.45 16.35 35.34
N GLY A 311 40.72 17.11 34.52
CA GLY A 311 39.26 17.00 34.40
C GLY A 311 38.78 15.69 33.78
N VAL A 312 39.45 15.20 32.73
CA VAL A 312 39.07 13.93 32.05
C VAL A 312 39.56 12.69 32.82
N ALA A 313 40.68 12.79 33.54
CA ALA A 313 41.13 11.70 34.41
C ALA A 313 40.27 11.57 35.68
N ALA A 314 39.75 12.67 36.23
CA ALA A 314 38.87 12.65 37.40
C ALA A 314 37.48 12.07 37.08
N THR A 315 36.91 12.34 35.90
CA THR A 315 35.62 11.77 35.50
C THR A 315 35.72 10.28 35.14
N ALA A 316 36.82 9.84 34.54
CA ALA A 316 37.06 8.42 34.29
C ALA A 316 37.35 7.64 35.58
N ALA A 317 38.06 8.23 36.55
CA ALA A 317 38.31 7.60 37.85
C ALA A 317 37.04 7.52 38.73
N LEU A 318 36.16 8.52 38.68
CA LEU A 318 34.86 8.49 39.38
C LEU A 318 33.86 7.52 38.73
N ALA A 319 33.88 7.38 37.39
CA ALA A 319 33.09 6.38 36.70
C ALA A 319 33.57 4.94 37.00
N TRP A 320 34.88 4.73 37.15
CA TRP A 320 35.44 3.43 37.54
C TRP A 320 35.15 3.07 39.00
N LEU A 321 35.27 4.03 39.94
CA LEU A 321 34.94 3.81 41.36
C LEU A 321 33.43 3.61 41.61
N GLY A 322 32.56 4.14 40.75
CA GLY A 322 31.12 3.89 40.79
C GLY A 322 30.73 2.50 40.27
N TYR A 323 31.52 1.93 39.34
CA TYR A 323 31.26 0.61 38.76
C TYR A 323 31.71 -0.55 39.66
N THR A 324 32.71 -0.34 40.53
CA THR A 324 33.25 -1.38 41.43
C THR A 324 32.64 -1.40 42.84
N ASN A 325 31.72 -0.48 43.17
CA ASN A 325 31.08 -0.37 44.49
C ASN A 325 29.55 -0.57 44.46
N LEU A 326 29.02 -1.29 43.46
CA LEU A 326 27.65 -1.78 43.53
C LEU A 326 27.58 -2.88 44.62
N PRO A 327 26.83 -2.69 45.71
CA PRO A 327 26.62 -3.75 46.68
C PRO A 327 25.87 -4.90 45.99
N GLU A 328 26.39 -6.11 46.13
CA GLU A 328 25.70 -7.34 45.77
C GLU A 328 24.31 -7.33 46.41
N ALA A 329 23.30 -7.04 45.60
CA ALA A 329 21.92 -7.22 45.98
C ALA A 329 21.71 -8.73 46.16
N LYS A 330 21.63 -9.15 47.42
CA LYS A 330 21.24 -10.50 47.84
C LYS A 330 20.03 -10.96 47.04
N VAL A 331 20.27 -11.82 46.06
CA VAL A 331 19.24 -12.62 45.41
C VAL A 331 18.69 -13.54 46.49
N LYS A 332 17.48 -13.23 46.93
CA LYS A 332 16.73 -14.02 47.90
C LYS A 332 16.36 -15.34 47.22
N GLU A 333 16.90 -16.42 47.74
CA GLU A 333 16.60 -17.80 47.37
C GLU A 333 15.08 -18.02 47.32
N VAL A 334 14.58 -18.41 46.15
CA VAL A 334 13.25 -18.97 45.98
C VAL A 334 13.41 -20.50 46.01
N PRO A 335 12.67 -21.22 46.86
CA PRO A 335 12.93 -22.62 47.13
C PRO A 335 12.63 -23.50 45.91
N VAL A 336 13.67 -24.21 45.47
CA VAL A 336 13.56 -25.37 44.57
C VAL A 336 12.88 -26.49 45.33
N TYR A 337 11.64 -26.81 44.94
CA TYR A 337 10.99 -28.05 45.36
C TYR A 337 11.67 -29.22 44.66
N VAL A 338 12.48 -29.94 45.42
CA VAL A 338 13.01 -31.27 45.11
C VAL A 338 11.86 -32.26 45.29
N THR A 339 11.37 -32.83 44.20
CA THR A 339 10.52 -34.04 44.26
C THR A 339 11.37 -35.23 43.85
N GLN A 340 11.73 -36.04 44.84
CA GLN A 340 12.37 -37.34 44.65
C GLN A 340 11.40 -38.34 44.01
N MET A 341 11.95 -39.03 43.01
CA MET A 341 11.72 -40.39 42.52
C MET A 341 10.56 -41.22 43.11
N VAL A 342 9.72 -41.71 42.21
CA VAL A 342 9.24 -43.10 42.26
C VAL A 342 9.50 -43.71 40.88
N GLU A 343 10.53 -44.56 40.80
CA GLU A 343 10.71 -45.50 39.70
C GLU A 343 9.52 -46.47 39.67
N LYS A 344 8.76 -46.44 38.58
CA LYS A 344 7.90 -47.56 38.21
C LYS A 344 8.17 -47.93 36.75
N LYS A 345 8.91 -49.02 36.61
CA LYS A 345 9.25 -49.75 35.38
C LYS A 345 7.97 -50.26 34.72
N VAL A 346 7.58 -49.74 33.56
CA VAL A 346 6.62 -50.39 32.66
C VAL A 346 7.03 -50.13 31.20
N GLU A 347 6.95 -51.23 30.45
CA GLU A 347 7.26 -51.47 29.04
C GLU A 347 6.65 -50.50 28.01
N VAL A 348 7.48 -50.20 27.01
CA VAL A 348 7.24 -50.10 25.55
C VAL A 348 5.79 -49.90 25.09
N GLU A 349 5.51 -48.74 24.49
CA GLU A 349 4.84 -48.62 23.18
C GLU A 349 4.94 -47.16 22.66
N ARG A 350 5.36 -46.98 21.40
CA ARG A 350 5.29 -45.70 20.66
C ARG A 350 3.81 -45.41 20.35
N PRO A 351 3.36 -44.14 20.38
CA PRO A 351 3.18 -43.47 19.09
C PRO A 351 3.44 -41.94 19.07
N VAL A 352 3.57 -41.49 17.84
CA VAL A 352 3.68 -40.13 17.28
C VAL A 352 2.69 -39.13 17.88
N THR A 353 3.14 -37.91 18.23
CA THR A 353 2.38 -36.66 18.08
C THR A 353 3.25 -35.40 18.19
N ALA A 354 3.11 -34.57 17.14
CA ALA A 354 3.18 -33.11 17.04
C ALA A 354 3.97 -32.29 18.07
N ALA A 355 5.04 -31.66 17.59
CA ALA A 355 5.67 -30.51 18.23
C ALA A 355 4.77 -29.28 18.10
N VAL A 356 4.36 -28.73 19.25
CA VAL A 356 3.72 -27.41 19.36
C VAL A 356 4.81 -26.35 19.21
N SER A 357 4.79 -25.62 18.09
CA SER A 357 5.61 -24.43 17.87
C SER A 357 4.89 -23.23 18.49
N THR A 358 5.52 -22.61 19.48
CA THR A 358 5.11 -21.33 20.07
C THR A 358 5.27 -20.22 19.03
N ALA A 359 4.16 -19.81 18.41
CA ALA A 359 4.09 -18.64 17.56
C ALA A 359 4.12 -17.36 18.42
N ALA A 360 5.18 -16.57 18.28
CA ALA A 360 5.19 -15.19 18.71
C ALA A 360 4.25 -14.40 17.80
N VAL A 361 3.14 -13.90 18.36
CA VAL A 361 2.23 -12.97 17.70
C VAL A 361 2.93 -11.61 17.68
N LEU A 362 3.58 -11.31 16.55
CA LEU A 362 4.03 -9.96 16.21
C LEU A 362 2.80 -9.17 15.77
N VAL A 363 2.45 -8.16 16.57
CA VAL A 363 1.46 -7.14 16.21
C VAL A 363 2.08 -6.28 15.11
N GLU A 364 1.59 -6.45 13.88
CA GLU A 364 1.97 -5.65 12.72
C GLU A 364 1.33 -4.25 12.87
N GLU A 365 2.14 -3.29 13.31
CA GLU A 365 1.77 -1.88 13.42
C GLU A 365 1.61 -1.30 12.01
N ALA A 366 0.36 -1.03 11.60
CA ALA A 366 0.05 -0.56 10.26
C ALA A 366 0.41 0.93 10.11
N GLU A 367 1.62 1.20 9.60
CA GLU A 367 2.04 2.55 9.22
C GLU A 367 1.23 3.10 8.03
N PRO A 368 0.95 4.43 7.99
CA PRO A 368 0.21 5.06 6.91
C PRO A 368 0.98 5.03 5.58
N ALA A 369 0.31 4.61 4.51
CA ALA A 369 0.86 4.50 3.16
C ALA A 369 1.39 5.86 2.64
N PRO A 370 2.63 5.92 2.10
CA PRO A 370 3.25 7.16 1.66
C PRO A 370 2.76 7.66 0.28
N PRO A 371 2.91 8.97 -0.03
CA PRO A 371 2.41 9.57 -1.26
C PRO A 371 3.23 9.23 -2.52
N ILE A 372 2.92 8.07 -3.13
CA ILE A 372 3.38 7.62 -4.47
C ILE A 372 2.76 8.47 -5.61
N ARG A 373 2.47 9.75 -5.38
CA ARG A 373 1.65 10.59 -6.27
C ARG A 373 2.37 10.98 -7.55
N GLU A 374 3.68 11.23 -7.53
CA GLU A 374 4.40 11.69 -8.72
C GLU A 374 4.72 10.53 -9.68
N SER A 375 5.19 9.39 -9.16
CA SER A 375 5.34 8.16 -9.94
C SER A 375 4.00 7.73 -10.54
N LEU A 376 2.90 7.81 -9.77
CA LEU A 376 1.56 7.54 -10.31
C LEU A 376 1.14 8.54 -11.39
N ARG A 377 1.44 9.84 -11.24
CA ARG A 377 1.13 10.84 -12.29
C ARG A 377 1.92 10.57 -13.56
N LYS A 378 3.21 10.23 -13.45
CA LYS A 378 4.04 9.84 -14.60
C LYS A 378 3.51 8.58 -15.26
N LEU A 379 3.14 7.57 -14.48
CA LEU A 379 2.49 6.35 -14.96
C LEU A 379 1.16 6.62 -15.66
N GLN A 380 0.29 7.44 -15.06
CA GLN A 380 -0.97 7.84 -15.68
C GLN A 380 -0.74 8.64 -16.96
N ALA A 381 0.26 9.51 -17.01
CA ALA A 381 0.60 10.26 -18.22
C ALA A 381 1.14 9.35 -19.33
N LEU A 382 1.92 8.31 -18.97
CA LEU A 382 2.42 7.30 -19.90
C LEU A 382 1.28 6.42 -20.42
N LEU A 383 0.34 6.03 -19.56
CA LEU A 383 -0.79 5.18 -19.91
C LEU A 383 -1.89 5.94 -20.68
N LYS A 384 -2.15 7.22 -20.37
CA LYS A 384 -3.15 8.06 -21.04
C LYS A 384 -2.74 8.59 -22.42
N ARG A 385 -1.52 8.32 -22.91
CA ARG A 385 -1.03 8.93 -24.15
C ARG A 385 -1.64 8.27 -25.40
N ALA A 386 -2.78 8.83 -25.80
CA ALA A 386 -3.52 8.86 -27.08
C ALA A 386 -3.65 7.57 -27.94
N PRO A 387 -4.87 7.24 -28.40
CA PRO A 387 -5.11 6.17 -29.37
C PRO A 387 -4.34 6.45 -30.67
N SER A 388 -3.73 5.39 -31.21
CA SER A 388 -3.01 5.42 -32.50
C SER A 388 -3.87 6.12 -33.57
N PRO A 389 -3.32 7.07 -34.37
CA PRO A 389 -4.08 7.92 -35.29
C PRO A 389 -4.74 7.20 -36.48
N LEU A 390 -4.75 5.85 -36.53
CA LEU A 390 -5.21 5.08 -37.67
C LEU A 390 -6.73 4.85 -37.76
N SER A 391 -7.55 5.33 -36.81
CA SER A 391 -9.00 5.06 -36.82
C SER A 391 -9.92 6.27 -37.06
N LYS A 392 -9.38 7.45 -37.38
CA LYS A 392 -10.21 8.66 -37.62
C LYS A 392 -10.25 9.03 -39.10
N ALA A 393 -10.94 8.22 -39.89
CA ALA A 393 -11.61 8.71 -41.09
C ALA A 393 -13.09 8.35 -40.95
N ARG A 394 -13.95 9.39 -40.98
CA ARG A 394 -15.42 9.34 -41.09
C ARG A 394 -16.21 9.39 -39.78
N SER A 395 -16.35 10.60 -39.24
CA SER A 395 -17.65 11.03 -38.67
C SER A 395 -17.78 12.55 -38.75
N VAL A 396 -18.93 12.96 -39.25
CA VAL A 396 -19.31 14.30 -39.72
C VAL A 396 -19.47 15.27 -38.56
N ALA A 397 -19.08 16.52 -38.80
CA ALA A 397 -19.19 17.66 -37.91
C ALA A 397 -20.66 18.09 -37.70
N VAL A 398 -21.03 18.34 -36.45
CA VAL A 398 -22.18 19.18 -36.08
C VAL A 398 -21.68 20.22 -35.08
N ALA A 399 -21.95 21.48 -35.40
CA ALA A 399 -21.49 22.67 -34.69
C ALA A 399 -22.27 22.88 -33.40
N GLU A 400 -21.58 23.25 -32.32
CA GLU A 400 -22.20 23.69 -31.07
C GLU A 400 -21.69 25.08 -30.66
N LYS A 401 -22.63 25.89 -30.18
CA LYS A 401 -22.59 27.34 -29.96
C LYS A 401 -22.25 27.63 -28.49
N PRO A 402 -21.46 28.67 -28.14
CA PRO A 402 -21.03 28.88 -26.77
C PRO A 402 -22.06 29.67 -25.97
N ALA A 403 -22.45 29.14 -24.80
CA ALA A 403 -23.18 29.88 -23.78
C ALA A 403 -22.27 30.08 -22.55
N LEU A 404 -21.92 31.35 -22.33
CA LEU A 404 -21.33 31.86 -21.10
C LEU A 404 -22.39 31.84 -20.01
N LEU A 405 -22.12 31.22 -18.85
CA LEU A 405 -22.81 31.54 -17.61
C LEU A 405 -21.85 31.42 -16.42
N ALA A 406 -21.85 32.51 -15.65
CA ALA A 406 -20.98 32.78 -14.52
C ALA A 406 -21.33 31.91 -13.31
N VAL A 407 -20.29 31.40 -12.63
CA VAL A 407 -20.42 30.73 -11.33
C VAL A 407 -20.38 31.79 -10.24
N ALA A 408 -21.53 32.00 -9.60
CA ALA A 408 -21.67 32.76 -8.37
C ALA A 408 -21.14 31.92 -7.19
N ALA A 409 -20.15 32.47 -6.48
CA ALA A 409 -19.70 31.99 -5.19
C ALA A 409 -20.60 32.57 -4.09
N ALA A 410 -21.26 31.70 -3.32
CA ALA A 410 -21.57 31.88 -1.88
C ALA A 410 -22.43 30.68 -1.41
N SER A 411 -21.84 29.79 -0.61
CA SER A 411 -22.60 28.85 0.21
C SER A 411 -22.73 29.47 1.62
N PRO A 412 -23.95 29.71 2.14
CA PRO A 412 -24.11 30.25 3.47
C PRO A 412 -23.95 29.12 4.50
N ALA A 413 -22.86 29.17 5.26
CA ALA A 413 -22.72 28.39 6.49
C ALA A 413 -23.76 28.88 7.51
N ALA A 414 -24.90 28.19 7.58
CA ALA A 414 -25.88 28.37 8.64
C ALA A 414 -25.25 27.92 9.96
N ARG A 415 -24.70 28.89 10.71
CA ARG A 415 -24.28 28.71 12.10
C ARG A 415 -25.49 28.29 12.93
N VAL A 416 -25.44 27.08 13.47
CA VAL A 416 -26.30 26.68 14.59
C VAL A 416 -25.81 27.44 15.81
N ALA A 417 -26.41 28.61 16.06
CA ALA A 417 -26.27 29.27 17.35
C ALA A 417 -26.96 28.40 18.41
N PRO A 418 -26.40 28.26 19.63
CA PRO A 418 -27.08 27.58 20.71
C PRO A 418 -28.35 28.36 21.05
N ALA A 419 -29.49 27.88 20.56
CA ALA A 419 -30.79 28.41 20.95
C ALA A 419 -30.92 28.19 22.46
N GLU A 420 -31.25 29.26 23.20
CA GLU A 420 -31.72 29.17 24.58
C GLU A 420 -32.90 28.18 24.61
N SER A 421 -32.59 26.94 24.94
CA SER A 421 -33.51 25.82 24.82
C SER A 421 -34.54 25.96 25.93
N GLY A 422 -35.69 26.55 25.59
CA GLY A 422 -36.81 26.72 26.51
C GLY A 422 -37.14 25.41 27.24
N GLY A 423 -36.80 25.35 28.53
CA GLY A 423 -37.18 24.29 29.48
C GLY A 423 -36.71 22.85 29.19
N LEU A 424 -36.04 22.58 28.06
CA LEU A 424 -35.61 21.23 27.69
C LEU A 424 -34.40 20.80 28.52
N THR A 425 -34.42 19.56 28.99
CA THR A 425 -33.24 18.95 29.62
C THR A 425 -32.12 18.76 28.58
N LYS A 426 -30.84 18.77 29.00
CA LYS A 426 -29.70 18.52 28.08
C LYS A 426 -29.83 17.18 27.32
N LEU A 427 -30.39 16.15 27.98
CA LEU A 427 -30.70 14.86 27.35
C LEU A 427 -31.66 15.01 26.17
N GLU A 428 -32.77 15.72 26.35
CA GLU A 428 -33.77 15.96 25.31
C GLU A 428 -33.22 16.85 24.20
N ALA A 429 -32.45 17.87 24.56
CA ALA A 429 -31.77 18.74 23.61
C ALA A 429 -30.79 17.96 22.72
N ARG A 430 -29.96 17.07 23.29
CA ARG A 430 -29.07 16.18 22.53
C ARG A 430 -29.86 15.26 21.59
N LYS A 431 -30.90 14.59 22.08
CA LYS A 431 -31.72 13.68 21.27
C LYS A 431 -32.40 14.40 20.11
N LYS A 432 -32.94 15.60 20.37
CA LYS A 432 -33.53 16.44 19.33
C LYS A 432 -32.49 16.86 18.30
N ALA A 433 -31.31 17.32 18.73
CA ALA A 433 -30.22 17.67 17.83
C ALA A 433 -29.75 16.46 16.99
N ALA A 434 -29.68 15.27 17.58
CA ALA A 434 -29.33 14.05 16.85
C ALA A 434 -30.35 13.71 15.75
N LEU A 435 -31.65 13.84 16.02
CA LEU A 435 -32.72 13.60 15.05
C LEU A 435 -32.73 14.65 13.93
N GLU A 436 -32.57 15.93 14.27
CA GLU A 436 -32.47 17.00 13.28
C GLU A 436 -31.24 16.80 12.39
N PHE A 437 -30.09 16.48 12.97
CA PHE A 437 -28.86 16.19 12.24
C PHE A 437 -29.03 14.98 11.30
N ALA A 438 -29.61 13.88 11.80
CA ALA A 438 -29.91 12.69 11.00
C ALA A 438 -30.79 12.98 9.79
N SER A 439 -31.76 13.91 9.93
CA SER A 439 -32.65 14.28 8.84
C SER A 439 -31.94 15.08 7.72
N GLN A 440 -30.91 15.85 8.08
CA GLN A 440 -30.14 16.70 7.16
C GLN A 440 -29.03 15.92 6.44
N HIS A 441 -28.47 14.89 7.09
CA HIS A 441 -27.28 14.18 6.62
C HIS A 441 -27.56 12.69 6.31
N GLN A 442 -28.54 12.42 5.44
CA GLN A 442 -28.93 11.03 5.11
C GLN A 442 -27.85 10.25 4.35
N ASP A 443 -26.93 10.94 3.69
CA ASP A 443 -25.81 10.38 2.93
C ASP A 443 -24.80 9.65 3.82
N VAL A 444 -24.57 10.12 5.05
CA VAL A 444 -23.67 9.48 6.03
C VAL A 444 -24.37 8.47 6.95
N ALA A 445 -25.70 8.34 6.87
CA ALA A 445 -26.50 7.48 7.76
C ALA A 445 -26.05 6.00 7.74
N ARG A 446 -25.63 5.51 6.57
CA ARG A 446 -25.08 4.15 6.42
C ARG A 446 -23.78 3.97 7.22
N LEU A 447 -22.90 4.97 7.20
CA LEU A 447 -21.62 4.92 7.89
C LEU A 447 -21.80 4.97 9.42
N VAL A 448 -22.70 5.84 9.88
CA VAL A 448 -23.06 5.92 11.31
C VAL A 448 -23.61 4.59 11.80
N ARG A 449 -24.51 3.96 11.04
CA ARG A 449 -25.04 2.63 11.37
C ARG A 449 -23.95 1.57 11.46
N LEU A 450 -23.03 1.52 10.50
CA LEU A 450 -21.88 0.59 10.52
C LEU A 450 -21.05 0.74 11.81
N VAL A 451 -20.74 1.98 12.21
CA VAL A 451 -19.96 2.25 13.42
C VAL A 451 -20.72 1.89 14.70
N LYS A 452 -22.04 2.16 14.75
CA LYS A 452 -22.86 1.85 15.92
C LYS A 452 -23.08 0.36 16.13
N ASP A 453 -23.31 -0.38 15.05
CA ASP A 453 -23.65 -1.81 15.10
C ASP A 453 -22.40 -2.70 15.21
N GLY A 454 -21.25 -2.23 14.75
CA GLY A 454 -19.99 -2.99 14.72
C GLY A 454 -19.08 -2.76 15.93
N THR A 455 -18.00 -3.53 15.97
CA THR A 455 -16.93 -3.35 16.96
C THR A 455 -15.97 -2.23 16.55
N PHE A 456 -15.21 -1.67 17.51
CA PHE A 456 -14.16 -0.71 17.19
C PHE A 456 -13.16 -1.30 16.19
N ARG A 457 -12.72 -2.55 16.37
CA ARG A 457 -11.74 -3.21 15.50
C ARG A 457 -12.22 -3.35 14.05
N GLU A 458 -13.50 -3.67 13.85
CA GLU A 458 -14.09 -3.78 12.52
C GLU A 458 -14.17 -2.42 11.81
N ASN A 459 -14.42 -1.36 12.59
CA ASN A 459 -14.66 -0.02 12.06
C ASN A 459 -13.50 0.94 12.29
N GLU A 460 -12.32 0.46 12.72
CA GLU A 460 -11.20 1.31 13.14
C GLU A 460 -10.78 2.26 12.02
N ARG A 461 -10.59 1.72 10.82
CA ARG A 461 -10.23 2.52 9.64
C ARG A 461 -11.30 3.56 9.29
N LEU A 462 -12.57 3.26 9.52
CA LEU A 462 -13.66 4.21 9.26
C LEU A 462 -13.67 5.33 10.31
N ILE A 463 -13.59 4.97 11.60
CA ILE A 463 -13.59 5.92 12.72
C ILE A 463 -12.35 6.82 12.69
N GLN A 464 -11.19 6.32 12.28
CA GLN A 464 -9.94 7.10 12.18
C GLN A 464 -9.81 7.89 10.87
N GLY A 465 -10.80 7.84 9.97
CA GLY A 465 -10.76 8.54 8.70
C GLY A 465 -9.75 7.95 7.69
N GLY A 466 -9.35 6.70 7.87
CA GLY A 466 -8.54 5.92 6.93
C GLY A 466 -9.37 5.26 5.82
N SER A 467 -10.71 5.28 5.94
CA SER A 467 -11.60 4.81 4.88
C SER A 467 -11.69 5.80 3.74
N SER A 468 -11.76 5.30 2.51
CA SER A 468 -12.00 6.10 1.32
C SER A 468 -13.32 6.84 1.31
N VAL A 469 -14.35 6.25 1.92
CA VAL A 469 -15.73 6.76 1.88
C VAL A 469 -15.92 7.91 2.88
N ALA A 470 -15.09 7.95 3.92
CA ALA A 470 -15.07 9.01 4.91
C ALA A 470 -13.62 9.29 5.30
N ALA A 471 -12.85 9.81 4.34
CA ALA A 471 -11.45 10.14 4.56
C ALA A 471 -11.33 11.30 5.55
N MET A 472 -10.27 11.31 6.36
CA MET A 472 -9.98 12.40 7.29
C MET A 472 -9.99 13.75 6.56
N GLY A 473 -10.76 14.71 7.09
CA GLY A 473 -10.94 16.05 6.51
C GLY A 473 -12.03 16.15 5.43
N SER A 474 -12.62 15.03 5.00
CA SER A 474 -13.80 15.09 4.12
C SER A 474 -15.05 15.59 4.87
N PRO A 475 -15.99 16.28 4.18
CA PRO A 475 -17.25 16.70 4.79
C PRO A 475 -18.03 15.52 5.37
N ALA A 476 -18.15 14.43 4.63
CA ALA A 476 -18.82 13.20 5.07
C ALA A 476 -18.22 12.62 6.36
N TYR A 477 -16.88 12.65 6.50
CA TYR A 477 -16.23 12.20 7.74
C TYR A 477 -16.54 13.14 8.91
N LYS A 478 -16.48 14.45 8.70
CA LYS A 478 -16.80 15.44 9.74
C LYS A 478 -18.25 15.26 10.23
N GLU A 479 -19.19 15.12 9.31
CA GLU A 479 -20.61 14.94 9.59
C GLU A 479 -20.88 13.61 10.31
N MET A 480 -20.25 12.52 9.86
CA MET A 480 -20.31 11.22 10.52
C MET A 480 -19.82 11.29 11.97
N ILE A 481 -18.66 11.91 12.22
CA ILE A 481 -18.10 12.05 13.57
C ILE A 481 -18.98 12.95 14.45
N GLN A 482 -19.52 14.04 13.91
CA GLN A 482 -20.46 14.91 14.63
C GLN A 482 -21.73 14.16 15.04
N TRP A 483 -22.31 13.37 14.12
CA TRP A 483 -23.48 12.54 14.43
C TRP A 483 -23.13 11.49 15.49
N LEU A 484 -21.99 10.80 15.39
CA LEU A 484 -21.57 9.81 16.38
C LEU A 484 -21.27 10.41 17.77
N ILE A 485 -21.05 11.71 17.91
CA ILE A 485 -21.01 12.35 19.23
C ILE A 485 -22.44 12.59 19.76
N LEU A 486 -23.34 13.06 18.90
CA LEU A 486 -24.74 13.30 19.26
C LEU A 486 -25.48 12.01 19.60
N ASP A 487 -25.16 10.90 18.92
CA ASP A 487 -25.78 9.58 19.08
C ASP A 487 -24.69 8.48 19.12
N PRO A 488 -24.05 8.30 20.29
CA PRO A 488 -22.84 7.51 20.38
C PRO A 488 -23.01 6.00 20.23
N PRO A 489 -21.93 5.30 19.83
CA PRO A 489 -21.91 3.85 19.83
C PRO A 489 -22.04 3.28 21.26
N GLU A 490 -22.62 2.09 21.38
CA GLU A 490 -22.88 1.44 22.68
C GLU A 490 -21.59 1.03 23.40
N ARG A 491 -20.50 0.81 22.65
CA ARG A 491 -19.22 0.37 23.20
C ARG A 491 -18.31 1.54 23.56
N ALA A 492 -17.69 1.44 24.75
CA ALA A 492 -16.85 2.50 25.32
C ALA A 492 -15.57 2.79 24.52
N ASP A 493 -14.97 1.74 23.95
CA ASP A 493 -13.78 1.87 23.09
C ASP A 493 -14.07 2.72 21.84
N SER A 494 -15.17 2.43 21.14
CA SER A 494 -15.62 3.22 20.00
C SER A 494 -15.94 4.66 20.38
N ARG A 495 -16.62 4.89 21.51
CA ARG A 495 -16.93 6.25 21.99
C ARG A 495 -15.67 7.07 22.22
N LEU A 496 -14.71 6.51 22.95
CA LEU A 496 -13.47 7.21 23.29
C LEU A 496 -12.72 7.64 22.02
N VAL A 497 -12.63 6.75 21.03
CA VAL A 497 -11.94 7.06 19.78
C VAL A 497 -12.73 8.06 18.96
N VAL A 498 -14.06 7.94 18.85
CA VAL A 498 -14.91 8.94 18.17
C VAL A 498 -14.74 10.32 18.79
N THR A 499 -14.78 10.45 20.12
CA THR A 499 -14.62 11.74 20.81
C THR A 499 -13.23 12.33 20.57
N LYS A 500 -12.16 11.51 20.60
CA LYS A 500 -10.80 11.95 20.25
C LYS A 500 -10.67 12.36 18.78
N MET A 501 -11.32 11.64 17.87
CA MET A 501 -11.29 11.96 16.44
C MET A 501 -12.05 13.24 16.13
N ALA A 502 -13.10 13.56 16.88
CA ALA A 502 -13.80 14.83 16.76
C ALA A 502 -12.88 16.04 17.01
N LEU A 503 -11.96 15.94 17.97
CA LEU A 503 -10.96 17.00 18.22
C LEU A 503 -10.02 17.24 17.03
N ARG A 504 -9.81 16.21 16.19
CA ARG A 504 -8.97 16.29 14.99
C ARG A 504 -9.77 16.74 13.76
N ALA A 505 -11.03 16.31 13.68
CA ALA A 505 -11.87 16.47 12.49
C ALA A 505 -12.72 17.75 12.51
N ILE A 506 -13.10 18.22 13.70
CA ILE A 506 -14.02 19.34 13.91
C ILE A 506 -13.23 20.50 14.52
N PRO A 507 -13.35 21.74 13.99
CA PRO A 507 -12.73 22.90 14.60
C PRO A 507 -13.15 23.06 16.07
N ALA A 508 -12.24 23.48 16.95
CA ALA A 508 -12.53 23.63 18.38
C ALA A 508 -13.75 24.51 18.67
N ALA A 509 -13.99 25.54 17.85
CA ALA A 509 -15.15 26.42 17.96
C ALA A 509 -16.49 25.72 17.75
N GLU A 510 -16.52 24.59 17.04
CA GLU A 510 -17.72 23.77 16.82
C GLU A 510 -17.75 22.56 17.78
N ALA A 511 -16.59 21.97 18.09
CA ALA A 511 -16.51 20.79 18.94
C ALA A 511 -16.86 21.08 20.41
N ILE A 512 -16.49 22.25 20.94
CA ILE A 512 -16.69 22.59 22.37
C ILE A 512 -18.18 22.79 22.71
N PRO A 513 -18.97 23.56 21.94
CA PRO A 513 -20.42 23.62 22.16
C PRO A 513 -21.10 22.26 22.05
N LEU A 514 -20.63 21.40 21.14
CA LEU A 514 -21.12 20.04 20.98
C LEU A 514 -20.83 19.18 22.22
N PHE A 515 -19.65 19.34 22.83
CA PHE A 515 -19.28 18.68 24.08
C PHE A 515 -20.13 19.15 25.25
N ASP A 516 -20.38 20.45 25.39
CA ASP A 516 -21.27 20.98 26.44
C ASP A 516 -22.70 20.45 26.31
N LEU A 517 -23.22 20.36 25.08
CA LEU A 517 -24.54 19.77 24.82
C LEU A 517 -24.58 18.28 25.21
N CYS A 518 -23.49 17.55 24.98
CA CYS A 518 -23.41 16.11 25.24
C CYS A 518 -22.95 15.77 26.66
N TYR A 519 -22.55 16.75 27.49
CA TYR A 519 -22.07 16.54 28.84
C TYR A 519 -23.17 16.82 29.88
N TYR A 520 -23.65 15.76 30.53
CA TYR A 520 -24.59 15.77 31.64
C TYR A 520 -24.49 14.45 32.41
N GLU A 521 -25.01 14.42 33.64
CA GLU A 521 -25.01 13.23 34.48
C GLU A 521 -25.79 12.09 33.82
N GLY A 522 -25.15 10.93 33.63
CA GLY A 522 -25.72 9.78 32.94
C GLY A 522 -25.66 9.86 31.40
N SER A 523 -24.93 10.84 30.84
CA SER A 523 -24.65 10.86 29.40
C SER A 523 -23.78 9.66 29.00
N PRO A 524 -24.05 9.01 27.86
CA PRO A 524 -23.23 7.90 27.36
C PRO A 524 -21.79 8.28 27.03
N ASN A 525 -21.51 9.56 26.74
CA ASN A 525 -20.17 10.08 26.42
C ASN A 525 -19.53 10.84 27.60
N GLN A 526 -20.09 10.75 28.81
CA GLN A 526 -19.69 11.61 29.93
C GLN A 526 -18.19 11.48 30.25
N ILE A 527 -17.69 10.26 30.35
CA ILE A 527 -16.30 9.97 30.73
C ILE A 527 -15.37 10.45 29.60
N GLU A 528 -15.69 10.08 28.36
CA GLU A 528 -14.87 10.34 27.19
C GLU A 528 -14.79 11.85 26.88
N ILE A 529 -15.89 12.61 27.05
CA ILE A 529 -15.91 14.06 26.89
C ILE A 529 -15.08 14.73 28.00
N LYS A 530 -15.17 14.26 29.24
CA LYS A 530 -14.38 14.80 30.35
C LYS A 530 -12.88 14.62 30.11
N GLU A 531 -12.45 13.43 29.72
CA GLU A 531 -11.05 13.15 29.35
C GLU A 531 -10.58 14.01 28.18
N CYS A 532 -11.37 14.10 27.11
CA CYS A 532 -11.02 14.91 25.93
C CYS A 532 -10.98 16.41 26.25
N SER A 533 -11.85 16.89 27.15
CA SER A 533 -11.86 18.28 27.62
C SER A 533 -10.63 18.61 28.45
N GLN A 534 -10.18 17.68 29.29
CA GLN A 534 -8.92 17.82 30.02
C GLN A 534 -7.72 17.91 29.06
N LEU A 535 -7.65 17.01 28.07
CA LEU A 535 -6.59 17.04 27.05
C LEU A 535 -6.58 18.35 26.27
N LEU A 536 -7.75 18.90 25.90
CA LEU A 536 -7.84 20.19 25.23
C LEU A 536 -7.31 21.35 26.08
N LEU A 537 -7.51 21.31 27.40
CA LEU A 537 -7.00 22.34 28.32
C LEU A 537 -5.47 22.25 28.51
N GLU A 538 -4.89 21.06 28.37
CA GLU A 538 -3.46 20.82 28.48
C GLU A 538 -2.70 21.21 27.19
N LEU A 539 -3.37 21.16 26.04
CA LEU A 539 -2.76 21.52 24.75
C LEU A 539 -2.69 23.05 24.56
N PRO A 540 -1.54 23.60 24.08
CA PRO A 540 -1.37 25.04 23.86
C PRO A 540 -2.05 25.48 22.55
N ILE A 541 -3.38 25.52 22.53
CA ILE A 541 -4.17 25.98 21.37
C ILE A 541 -4.19 27.51 21.37
N GLN A 542 -3.47 28.13 20.42
CA GLN A 542 -3.22 29.58 20.36
C GLN A 542 -4.50 30.43 20.26
N ASP A 543 -5.57 29.89 19.66
CA ASP A 543 -6.80 30.63 19.37
C ASP A 543 -8.01 30.19 20.21
N MET A 544 -7.79 29.58 21.38
CA MET A 544 -8.90 29.19 22.26
C MET A 544 -9.54 30.41 22.93
N GLN A 545 -10.79 30.70 22.60
CA GLN A 545 -11.57 31.78 23.22
C GLN A 545 -11.73 31.55 24.73
N ALA A 546 -11.78 32.64 25.51
CA ALA A 546 -11.92 32.57 26.97
C ALA A 546 -13.19 31.82 27.40
N ASP A 547 -14.29 32.03 26.68
CA ASP A 547 -15.58 31.36 26.94
C ASP A 547 -15.48 29.84 26.71
N HIS A 548 -14.79 29.42 25.65
CA HIS A 548 -14.53 28.00 25.38
C HIS A 548 -13.69 27.36 26.48
N LYS A 549 -12.67 28.07 26.97
CA LYS A 549 -11.85 27.60 28.08
C LYS A 549 -12.66 27.44 29.37
N ALA A 550 -13.55 28.40 29.65
CA ALA A 550 -14.45 28.35 30.81
C ALA A 550 -15.43 27.16 30.73
N LEU A 551 -15.99 26.88 29.54
CA LEU A 551 -16.85 25.71 29.31
C LEU A 551 -16.10 24.40 29.56
N LEU A 552 -14.89 24.25 28.99
CA LEU A 552 -14.08 23.05 29.22
C LEU A 552 -13.71 22.86 30.70
N GLN A 553 -13.38 23.95 31.41
CA GLN A 553 -13.11 23.91 32.85
C GLN A 553 -14.33 23.49 33.65
N ALA A 554 -15.53 23.97 33.27
CA ALA A 554 -16.78 23.57 33.92
C ALA A 554 -17.09 22.08 33.71
N ILE A 555 -16.84 21.55 32.50
CA ILE A 555 -16.99 20.12 32.19
C ILE A 555 -16.03 19.26 33.04
N VAL A 556 -14.78 19.69 33.19
CA VAL A 556 -13.77 18.93 33.95
C VAL A 556 -14.04 18.98 35.47
N ALA A 557 -14.62 20.08 35.97
CA ALA A 557 -14.88 20.27 37.40
C ALA A 557 -16.09 19.48 37.92
N GLN A 558 -17.09 19.24 37.08
CA GLN A 558 -18.23 18.34 37.34
C GLN A 558 -17.79 16.89 37.24
#